data_AF-A0A935D561-F1
#
_entry.id   AF-A0A935D561-F1
#
_cell.length_a   1.000
_cell.length_b   1.000
_cell.length_c   1.000
_cell.angle_alpha   90.00
_cell.angle_beta   90.00
_cell.angle_gamma   90.00
#
_symmetry.space_group_name_H-M   'P 1'
#
loop_
_entity.id
_entity.type
_entity.pdbx_description
1 polymer ?
#
loop_
_entity_poly.entity_id
_entity_poly.type
_entity_poly.pdbx_seq_one_letter_code
_entity_poly.pdbx_strand_id
1 'polypeptide(L)'
;MANATDNILVDGIGQDGRRFHLPVDGGSTIYEGTLVAQLVATGMLVAATTSGAGPAIGKATHKSDNSTGADGAKRCLIETDRVYRLTNGATTNAFTEAHAIGSVAYASDDHTVYNNDAGGTLKRAGLFDGLEADGKVRVLVSSAERANSYGYLPIPLTAFREVSSAGAVGAIAAIGGVLASDTTPILGAAATSEAMQIVWAAGNADIIQASISLPGDFSGAFDVLLELQVLTDNAGGGGIEAATFTVNSSFDNGAQVVDTATDGTPAVTVHKVTATIAAADVADAPSFVNIQLVPGTHANDPIHLLAARLVFRRAST
;
A
#
# COMPACT_ATOMS: atom_id res chain seq x y z
N MET A 1 -6.41 1.28 -32.69
CA MET A 1 -5.60 0.40 -31.83
C MET A 1 -5.98 -1.01 -32.23
N ALA A 2 -5.00 -1.84 -32.59
CA ALA A 2 -5.24 -3.20 -33.06
C ALA A 2 -4.22 -4.10 -32.36
N ASN A 3 -4.70 -5.18 -31.75
CA ASN A 3 -3.83 -6.17 -31.14
C ASN A 3 -2.97 -6.85 -32.21
N ALA A 4 -1.88 -7.48 -31.78
CA ALA A 4 -1.01 -8.21 -32.67
C ALA A 4 -1.78 -9.31 -33.42
N THR A 5 -1.45 -9.49 -34.71
CA THR A 5 -1.95 -10.59 -35.55
C THR A 5 -0.88 -11.64 -35.84
N ASP A 6 0.34 -11.42 -35.33
CA ASP A 6 1.53 -12.25 -35.49
C ASP A 6 2.42 -12.16 -34.26
N ASN A 7 3.42 -13.06 -34.16
CA ASN A 7 4.42 -13.01 -33.09
C ASN A 7 5.26 -11.74 -33.19
N ILE A 8 5.58 -11.14 -32.04
CA ILE A 8 6.42 -9.94 -31.96
C ILE A 8 7.65 -10.28 -31.13
N LEU A 9 8.84 -9.90 -31.62
CA LEU A 9 10.06 -9.98 -30.82
C LEU A 9 10.12 -8.78 -29.88
N VAL A 10 9.54 -8.95 -28.69
CA VAL A 10 9.71 -8.02 -27.57
C VAL A 10 10.81 -8.58 -26.68
N ASP A 11 11.99 -7.98 -26.80
CA ASP A 11 13.16 -8.34 -26.00
C ASP A 11 12.98 -7.82 -24.57
N GLY A 12 13.18 -8.69 -23.60
CA GLY A 12 13.30 -8.30 -22.20
C GLY A 12 14.72 -7.86 -21.89
N ILE A 13 14.87 -6.81 -21.08
CA ILE A 13 16.17 -6.30 -20.64
C ILE A 13 16.55 -6.98 -19.32
N GLY A 14 17.84 -7.29 -19.13
CA GLY A 14 18.36 -7.88 -17.89
C GLY A 14 18.14 -9.38 -17.73
N GLN A 15 18.23 -9.88 -16.50
CA GLN A 15 17.98 -11.29 -16.17
C GLN A 15 16.53 -11.68 -16.46
N ASP A 16 16.28 -12.98 -16.65
CA ASP A 16 14.93 -13.48 -16.92
C ASP A 16 13.97 -13.19 -15.78
N GLY A 17 12.73 -12.86 -16.15
CA GLY A 17 11.64 -12.58 -15.21
C GLY A 17 11.05 -13.86 -14.61
N ARG A 18 10.13 -13.69 -13.65
CA ARG A 18 9.36 -14.80 -13.09
C ARG A 18 8.42 -15.37 -14.15
N ARG A 19 8.29 -16.70 -14.21
CA ARG A 19 7.44 -17.37 -15.20
C ARG A 19 6.36 -18.24 -14.56
N PHE A 20 5.15 -18.19 -15.10
CA PHE A 20 4.01 -19.01 -14.67
C PHE A 20 2.99 -19.21 -15.82
N HIS A 21 2.16 -20.24 -15.72
CA HIS A 21 1.16 -20.57 -16.74
C HIS A 21 -0.24 -20.08 -16.35
N LEU A 22 -0.98 -19.52 -17.30
CA LEU A 22 -2.42 -19.23 -17.15
C LEU A 22 -3.26 -19.87 -18.26
N PRO A 23 -4.52 -20.25 -17.96
CA PRO A 23 -5.47 -20.73 -18.96
C PRO A 23 -5.85 -19.62 -19.94
N VAL A 24 -5.90 -19.94 -21.23
CA VAL A 24 -6.27 -19.01 -22.30
C VAL A 24 -7.78 -18.99 -22.48
N ASP A 25 -8.32 -17.80 -22.73
CA ASP A 25 -9.74 -17.59 -23.02
C ASP A 25 -10.21 -18.37 -24.26
N GLY A 26 -11.45 -18.83 -24.26
CA GLY A 26 -12.05 -19.52 -25.40
C GLY A 26 -12.20 -18.58 -26.59
N GLY A 27 -11.85 -19.04 -27.80
CA GLY A 27 -11.92 -18.18 -28.99
C GLY A 27 -10.77 -17.18 -29.13
N SER A 28 -9.83 -17.13 -28.18
CA SER A 28 -8.71 -16.19 -28.19
C SER A 28 -7.41 -16.82 -28.71
N THR A 29 -6.57 -15.99 -29.34
CA THR A 29 -5.19 -16.35 -29.73
C THR A 29 -4.22 -15.39 -29.06
N ILE A 30 -3.26 -15.93 -28.33
CA ILE A 30 -2.17 -15.16 -27.72
C ILE A 30 -0.93 -15.33 -28.59
N TYR A 31 -0.38 -14.22 -29.07
CA TYR A 31 0.86 -14.22 -29.84
C TYR A 31 2.07 -14.12 -28.94
N GLU A 32 3.19 -14.67 -29.39
CA GLU A 32 4.44 -14.54 -28.64
C GLU A 32 4.88 -13.08 -28.59
N GLY A 33 5.39 -12.67 -27.42
CA GLY A 33 5.94 -11.34 -27.22
C GLY A 33 4.93 -10.25 -26.89
N THR A 34 3.63 -10.53 -26.96
CA THR A 34 2.61 -9.55 -26.61
C THR A 34 2.39 -9.46 -25.12
N LEU A 35 1.97 -8.28 -24.67
CA LEU A 35 1.46 -8.08 -23.32
C LEU A 35 0.16 -8.85 -23.16
N VAL A 36 0.03 -9.49 -22.00
CA VAL A 36 -1.15 -10.28 -21.67
C VAL A 36 -1.79 -9.78 -20.38
N ALA A 37 -3.10 -9.95 -20.30
CA ALA A 37 -3.95 -9.56 -19.17
C ALA A 37 -4.98 -10.68 -18.90
N GLN A 38 -5.71 -10.58 -17.80
CA GLN A 38 -6.84 -11.46 -17.53
C GLN A 38 -8.16 -10.75 -17.82
N LEU A 39 -9.13 -11.46 -18.37
CA LEU A 39 -10.51 -11.01 -18.38
C LEU A 39 -11.03 -10.87 -16.95
N VAL A 40 -11.64 -9.73 -16.65
CA VAL A 40 -12.19 -9.47 -15.30
C VAL A 40 -13.34 -10.43 -14.97
N ALA A 41 -14.10 -10.85 -15.99
CA ALA A 41 -15.28 -11.70 -15.80
C ALA A 41 -14.94 -13.18 -15.53
N THR A 42 -13.90 -13.71 -16.17
CA THR A 42 -13.60 -15.16 -16.18
C THR A 42 -12.23 -15.51 -15.61
N GLY A 43 -11.34 -14.52 -15.45
CA GLY A 43 -9.94 -14.76 -15.08
C GLY A 43 -9.11 -15.43 -16.17
N MET A 44 -9.65 -15.62 -17.38
CA MET A 44 -8.94 -16.24 -18.50
C MET A 44 -7.96 -15.26 -19.15
N LEU A 45 -6.86 -15.80 -19.67
CA LEU A 45 -5.81 -15.02 -20.32
C LEU A 45 -6.26 -14.51 -21.69
N VAL A 46 -6.08 -13.20 -21.90
CA VAL A 46 -6.29 -12.49 -23.15
C VAL A 46 -5.10 -11.59 -23.45
N ALA A 47 -4.98 -11.12 -24.69
CA ALA A 47 -4.06 -10.05 -25.02
C ALA A 47 -4.45 -8.76 -24.25
N ALA A 48 -3.47 -7.96 -23.81
CA ALA A 48 -3.77 -6.70 -23.15
C ALA A 48 -4.57 -5.78 -24.08
N THR A 49 -5.68 -5.24 -23.59
CA THR A 49 -6.63 -4.46 -24.39
C THR A 49 -7.34 -3.44 -23.52
N THR A 50 -8.04 -2.50 -24.15
CA THR A 50 -8.69 -1.36 -23.50
C THR A 50 -10.01 -1.70 -22.82
N SER A 51 -10.61 -2.86 -23.11
CA SER A 51 -11.94 -3.24 -22.58
C SER A 51 -12.01 -4.69 -22.14
N GLY A 52 -12.73 -4.96 -21.05
CA GLY A 52 -12.98 -6.30 -20.50
C GLY A 52 -11.81 -6.96 -19.78
N ALA A 53 -10.57 -6.59 -20.12
CA ALA A 53 -9.35 -7.05 -19.47
C ALA A 53 -8.95 -6.17 -18.27
N GLY A 54 -8.26 -6.77 -17.31
CA GLY A 54 -7.56 -6.08 -16.24
C GLY A 54 -6.20 -5.50 -16.67
N PRO A 55 -5.37 -5.06 -15.71
CA PRO A 55 -3.99 -4.65 -15.99
C PRO A 55 -3.16 -5.73 -16.69
N ALA A 56 -2.13 -5.32 -17.43
CA ALA A 56 -1.17 -6.27 -17.97
C ALA A 56 -0.41 -6.96 -16.82
N ILE A 57 -0.21 -8.28 -16.98
CA ILE A 57 0.41 -9.12 -15.96
C ILE A 57 1.75 -9.72 -16.38
N GLY A 58 2.15 -9.51 -17.63
CA GLY A 58 3.39 -10.03 -18.18
C GLY A 58 3.38 -10.07 -19.71
N LYS A 59 4.35 -10.78 -20.26
CA LYS A 59 4.55 -11.04 -21.68
C LYS A 59 4.36 -12.53 -21.98
N ALA A 60 3.65 -12.86 -23.05
CA ALA A 60 3.58 -14.24 -23.53
C ALA A 60 4.94 -14.72 -24.05
N THR A 61 5.44 -15.86 -23.59
CA THR A 61 6.74 -16.40 -24.04
C THR A 61 6.63 -17.28 -25.29
N HIS A 62 5.41 -17.62 -25.72
CA HIS A 62 5.14 -18.41 -26.91
C HIS A 62 3.70 -18.20 -27.38
N LYS A 63 3.44 -18.46 -28.66
CA LYS A 63 2.08 -18.42 -29.22
C LYS A 63 1.21 -19.50 -28.58
N SER A 64 0.02 -19.14 -28.15
CA SER A 64 -1.00 -20.06 -27.64
C SER A 64 -2.33 -19.78 -28.34
N ASP A 65 -2.74 -20.69 -29.21
CA ASP A 65 -3.95 -20.54 -30.01
C ASP A 65 -5.10 -21.38 -29.43
N ASN A 66 -6.08 -20.70 -28.84
CA ASN A 66 -7.31 -21.28 -28.31
C ASN A 66 -8.55 -20.83 -29.11
N SER A 67 -8.37 -20.36 -30.35
CA SER A 67 -9.43 -19.79 -31.20
C SER A 67 -10.61 -20.72 -31.48
N THR A 68 -10.42 -22.04 -31.37
CA THR A 68 -11.47 -23.06 -31.56
C THR A 68 -11.81 -23.83 -30.29
N GLY A 69 -11.17 -23.49 -29.15
CA GLY A 69 -11.32 -24.19 -27.88
C GLY A 69 -12.26 -23.46 -26.91
N ALA A 70 -12.74 -24.21 -25.92
CA ALA A 70 -13.37 -23.63 -24.74
C ALA A 70 -12.32 -22.97 -23.82
N ASP A 71 -12.78 -22.16 -22.87
CA ASP A 71 -11.93 -21.53 -21.86
C ASP A 71 -11.00 -22.54 -21.19
N GLY A 72 -9.71 -22.22 -21.17
CA GLY A 72 -8.68 -23.04 -20.53
C GLY A 72 -8.27 -24.32 -21.27
N ALA A 73 -8.79 -24.58 -22.48
CA ALA A 73 -8.34 -25.71 -23.30
C ALA A 73 -6.87 -25.57 -23.75
N LYS A 74 -6.32 -24.36 -23.71
CA LYS A 74 -4.89 -24.07 -23.83
C LYS A 74 -4.37 -23.30 -22.61
N ARG A 75 -3.07 -23.39 -22.38
CA ARG A 75 -2.36 -22.58 -21.38
C ARG A 75 -1.18 -21.90 -22.05
N CYS A 76 -0.94 -20.64 -21.70
CA CYS A 76 0.21 -19.88 -22.16
C CYS A 76 1.19 -19.69 -20.99
N LEU A 77 2.49 -19.71 -21.29
CA LEU A 77 3.55 -19.36 -20.34
C LEU A 77 3.78 -17.86 -20.42
N ILE A 78 3.77 -17.21 -19.27
CA ILE A 78 3.88 -15.77 -19.13
C ILE A 78 5.17 -15.48 -18.37
N GLU A 79 5.92 -14.49 -18.84
CA GLU A 79 7.03 -13.90 -18.11
C GLU A 79 6.61 -12.55 -17.53
N THR A 80 6.95 -12.31 -16.27
CA THR A 80 6.61 -11.10 -15.53
C THR A 80 7.79 -10.60 -14.72
N ASP A 81 7.64 -9.44 -14.09
CA ASP A 81 8.67 -8.77 -13.27
C ASP A 81 9.94 -8.45 -14.09
N ARG A 82 9.75 -7.94 -15.32
CA ARG A 82 10.83 -7.61 -16.24
C ARG A 82 10.54 -6.33 -17.03
N VAL A 83 11.60 -5.66 -17.46
CA VAL A 83 11.53 -4.51 -18.36
C VAL A 83 11.43 -4.99 -19.81
N TYR A 84 10.43 -4.47 -20.53
CA TYR A 84 10.21 -4.74 -21.95
C TYR A 84 10.26 -3.46 -22.77
N ARG A 85 10.74 -3.57 -24.01
CA ARG A 85 10.75 -2.46 -24.98
C ARG A 85 9.45 -2.46 -25.79
N LEU A 86 8.55 -1.54 -25.46
CA LEU A 86 7.22 -1.43 -26.06
C LEU A 86 7.14 -0.27 -27.05
N THR A 87 6.17 -0.33 -27.95
CA THR A 87 5.87 0.78 -28.86
C THR A 87 5.36 1.96 -28.05
N ASN A 88 5.97 3.12 -28.24
CA ASN A 88 5.51 4.34 -27.62
C ASN A 88 4.25 4.85 -28.33
N GLY A 89 3.35 5.48 -27.59
CA GLY A 89 2.20 6.17 -28.16
C GLY A 89 2.59 7.29 -29.11
N ALA A 90 1.58 7.94 -29.68
CA ALA A 90 1.76 9.07 -30.58
C ALA A 90 1.23 10.37 -29.97
N THR A 91 1.80 11.50 -30.40
CA THR A 91 1.32 12.86 -30.10
C THR A 91 1.22 13.14 -28.60
N THR A 92 0.03 13.51 -28.10
CA THR A 92 -0.21 13.88 -26.68
C THR A 92 -0.09 12.71 -25.72
N ASN A 93 -0.09 11.47 -26.23
CA ASN A 93 -0.15 10.26 -25.43
C ASN A 93 1.20 9.53 -25.36
N ALA A 94 2.25 10.13 -25.95
CA ALA A 94 3.59 9.56 -26.02
C ALA A 94 4.40 9.91 -24.76
N PHE A 95 5.16 8.94 -24.27
CA PHE A 95 6.24 9.22 -23.32
C PHE A 95 7.33 10.05 -23.99
N THR A 96 7.97 10.89 -23.20
CA THR A 96 9.14 11.71 -23.56
C THR A 96 10.16 11.62 -22.43
N GLU A 97 11.42 12.00 -22.70
CA GLU A 97 12.50 12.00 -21.69
C GLU A 97 12.22 12.94 -20.50
N ALA A 98 11.20 13.79 -20.58
CA ALA A 98 10.77 14.65 -19.48
C ALA A 98 9.89 13.92 -18.45
N HIS A 99 9.35 12.74 -18.79
CA HIS A 99 8.55 11.97 -17.85
C HIS A 99 9.46 11.31 -16.81
N ALA A 100 9.05 11.35 -15.54
CA ALA A 100 9.81 10.72 -14.46
C ALA A 100 9.81 9.20 -14.62
N ILE A 101 10.98 8.57 -14.45
CA ILE A 101 11.10 7.11 -14.26
C ILE A 101 10.20 6.70 -13.09
N GLY A 102 9.43 5.63 -13.27
CA GLY A 102 8.37 5.20 -12.34
C GLY A 102 6.96 5.69 -12.71
N SER A 103 6.80 6.61 -13.67
CA SER A 103 5.47 7.03 -14.14
C SER A 103 4.65 5.85 -14.67
N VAL A 104 3.32 5.87 -14.46
CA VAL A 104 2.46 4.77 -14.90
C VAL A 104 2.32 4.75 -16.43
N ALA A 105 2.59 3.59 -17.04
CA ALA A 105 2.34 3.34 -18.45
C ALA A 105 1.03 2.57 -18.63
N TYR A 106 0.21 2.98 -19.60
CA TYR A 106 -1.11 2.42 -19.87
C TYR A 106 -1.15 1.69 -21.21
N ALA A 107 -1.70 0.48 -21.27
CA ALA A 107 -1.81 -0.32 -22.48
C ALA A 107 -2.89 0.26 -23.40
N SER A 108 -2.48 0.72 -24.58
CA SER A 108 -3.36 1.05 -25.71
C SER A 108 -3.80 -0.22 -26.44
N ASP A 109 -2.86 -1.14 -26.59
CA ASP A 109 -3.04 -2.50 -27.11
C ASP A 109 -1.95 -3.39 -26.49
N ASP A 110 -1.77 -4.59 -27.03
CA ASP A 110 -0.87 -5.61 -26.51
C ASP A 110 0.61 -5.39 -26.82
N HIS A 111 0.97 -4.28 -27.47
CA HIS A 111 2.37 -3.92 -27.74
C HIS A 111 2.66 -2.41 -27.70
N THR A 112 1.64 -1.57 -27.52
CA THR A 112 1.74 -0.10 -27.48
C THR A 112 1.26 0.46 -26.14
N VAL A 113 2.02 1.42 -25.58
CA VAL A 113 1.68 2.06 -24.30
C VAL A 113 1.62 3.59 -24.39
N TYR A 114 0.72 4.17 -23.61
CA TYR A 114 0.46 5.61 -23.49
C TYR A 114 0.85 6.13 -22.09
N ASN A 115 1.13 7.43 -22.01
CA ASN A 115 1.48 8.14 -20.77
C ASN A 115 0.28 8.59 -19.92
N ASN A 116 -0.94 8.33 -20.38
CA ASN A 116 -2.18 8.68 -19.70
C ASN A 116 -3.22 7.57 -19.86
N ASP A 117 -4.24 7.59 -19.00
CA ASP A 117 -5.26 6.54 -18.90
C ASP A 117 -6.48 6.75 -19.81
N ALA A 118 -6.49 7.81 -20.63
CA ALA A 118 -7.63 8.26 -21.41
C ALA A 118 -8.93 8.35 -20.58
N GLY A 119 -8.85 8.93 -19.37
CA GLY A 119 -9.99 9.11 -18.48
C GLY A 119 -10.46 7.80 -17.83
N GLY A 120 -9.53 6.90 -17.50
CA GLY A 120 -9.78 5.60 -16.86
C GLY A 120 -10.11 4.45 -17.82
N THR A 121 -10.08 4.69 -19.13
CA THR A 121 -10.37 3.67 -20.14
C THR A 121 -9.24 2.65 -20.25
N LEU A 122 -8.00 3.14 -20.36
CA LEU A 122 -6.83 2.29 -20.57
C LEU A 122 -6.39 1.63 -19.26
N LYS A 123 -5.93 0.38 -19.35
CA LYS A 123 -5.46 -0.38 -18.19
C LYS A 123 -3.95 -0.23 -18.04
N ARG A 124 -3.47 -0.28 -16.80
CA ARG A 124 -2.04 -0.20 -16.51
C ARG A 124 -1.29 -1.34 -17.22
N ALA A 125 -0.25 -0.99 -17.97
CA ALA A 125 0.72 -1.90 -18.55
C ALA A 125 1.89 -2.17 -17.60
N GLY A 126 2.36 -1.13 -16.90
CA GLY A 126 3.55 -1.22 -16.05
C GLY A 126 4.03 0.15 -15.58
N LEU A 127 5.32 0.26 -15.28
CA LEU A 127 5.99 1.52 -14.91
C LEU A 127 7.03 1.89 -15.96
N PHE A 128 7.08 3.17 -16.31
CA PHE A 128 8.04 3.74 -17.25
C PHE A 128 9.48 3.66 -16.71
N ASP A 129 10.41 3.18 -17.52
CA ASP A 129 11.82 2.99 -17.19
C ASP A 129 12.75 3.72 -18.20
N GLY A 130 12.22 4.77 -18.82
CA GLY A 130 12.93 5.59 -19.81
C GLY A 130 12.64 5.22 -21.26
N LEU A 131 13.28 5.94 -22.18
CA LEU A 131 13.21 5.68 -23.62
C LEU A 131 14.50 5.01 -24.12
N GLU A 132 14.34 4.32 -25.25
CA GLU A 132 15.41 3.84 -26.10
C GLU A 132 15.70 4.85 -27.21
N ALA A 133 16.91 4.80 -27.76
CA ALA A 133 17.31 5.66 -28.87
C ALA A 133 16.45 5.46 -30.15
N ASP A 134 15.81 4.29 -30.29
CA ASP A 134 14.88 3.98 -31.38
C ASP A 134 13.45 4.51 -31.14
N GLY A 135 13.22 5.22 -30.05
CA GLY A 135 11.93 5.79 -29.67
C GLY A 135 10.99 4.82 -28.97
N LYS A 136 11.39 3.56 -28.76
CA LYS A 136 10.65 2.63 -27.90
C LYS A 136 10.72 3.07 -26.45
N VAL A 137 9.71 2.66 -25.70
CA VAL A 137 9.62 2.94 -24.27
C VAL A 137 9.93 1.67 -23.48
N ARG A 138 10.84 1.79 -22.51
CA ARG A 138 11.09 0.73 -21.53
C ARG A 138 10.00 0.76 -20.47
N VAL A 139 9.38 -0.39 -20.23
CA VAL A 139 8.34 -0.53 -19.21
C VAL A 139 8.61 -1.75 -18.35
N LEU A 140 8.71 -1.55 -17.04
CA LEU A 140 8.67 -2.62 -16.05
C LEU A 140 7.25 -3.18 -15.98
N VAL A 141 7.06 -4.39 -16.50
CA VAL A 141 5.77 -5.10 -16.48
C VAL A 141 5.80 -6.14 -15.37
N SER A 142 4.83 -6.06 -14.46
CA SER A 142 4.69 -6.93 -13.29
C SER A 142 3.23 -7.34 -13.10
N SER A 143 2.96 -8.59 -12.77
CA SER A 143 1.64 -9.03 -12.31
C SER A 143 1.28 -8.23 -11.05
N ALA A 144 0.14 -7.53 -11.07
CA ALA A 144 -0.20 -6.53 -10.08
C ALA A 144 -0.30 -7.09 -8.66
N GLU A 145 0.81 -6.99 -7.93
CA GLU A 145 0.92 -6.83 -6.48
C GLU A 145 2.06 -5.88 -6.10
N ARG A 146 3.11 -5.69 -6.93
CA ARG A 146 4.22 -4.75 -6.64
C ARG A 146 3.90 -3.26 -6.81
N ALA A 147 2.87 -2.90 -7.58
CA ALA A 147 2.46 -1.50 -7.75
C ALA A 147 1.48 -0.99 -6.66
N ASN A 148 0.94 -1.92 -5.87
CA ASN A 148 0.04 -1.65 -4.75
C ASN A 148 0.44 -2.55 -3.56
N SER A 149 1.74 -2.79 -3.41
CA SER A 149 2.27 -3.59 -2.31
C SER A 149 2.15 -2.77 -1.04
N TYR A 150 1.30 -3.22 -0.12
CA TYR A 150 1.25 -2.64 1.21
C TYR A 150 2.39 -3.20 2.06
N GLY A 151 3.13 -2.30 2.71
CA GLY A 151 3.99 -2.61 3.82
C GLY A 151 3.25 -2.39 5.14
N TYR A 152 3.70 -3.08 6.18
CA TYR A 152 3.29 -2.81 7.56
C TYR A 152 4.53 -2.65 8.43
N LEU A 153 4.51 -1.63 9.29
CA LEU A 153 5.56 -1.36 10.26
C LEU A 153 4.93 -1.39 11.66
N PRO A 154 5.16 -2.46 12.44
CA PRO A 154 4.73 -2.51 13.83
C PRO A 154 5.39 -1.40 14.64
N ILE A 155 4.61 -0.74 15.50
CA ILE A 155 5.12 0.17 16.52
C ILE A 155 5.06 -0.61 17.85
N PRO A 156 6.20 -1.06 18.39
CA PRO A 156 6.20 -1.78 19.66
C PRO A 156 5.61 -0.90 20.76
N LEU A 157 4.75 -1.46 21.61
CA LEU A 157 4.17 -0.70 22.73
C LEU A 157 5.26 -0.16 23.68
N THR A 158 6.38 -0.87 23.79
CA THR A 158 7.56 -0.45 24.56
C THR A 158 8.30 0.75 23.97
N ALA A 159 8.02 1.13 22.71
CA ALA A 159 8.62 2.30 22.08
C ALA A 159 7.96 3.62 22.52
N PHE A 160 6.76 3.55 23.12
CA PHE A 160 6.05 4.73 23.58
C PHE A 160 6.63 5.28 24.88
N ARG A 161 6.65 6.60 24.96
CA ARG A 161 7.00 7.37 26.15
C ARG A 161 5.91 8.38 26.43
N GLU A 162 5.62 8.63 27.70
CA GLU A 162 4.79 9.75 28.10
C GLU A 162 5.55 11.06 27.80
N VAL A 163 4.85 12.00 27.15
CA VAL A 163 5.42 13.27 26.71
C VAL A 163 4.47 14.42 26.97
N SER A 164 5.00 15.63 27.01
CA SER A 164 4.20 16.85 26.89
C SER A 164 3.61 17.01 25.48
N SER A 165 2.69 17.96 25.30
CA SER A 165 2.15 18.31 23.97
C SER A 165 3.22 18.74 22.96
N ALA A 166 4.36 19.25 23.43
CA ALA A 166 5.51 19.59 22.59
C ALA A 166 6.44 18.38 22.30
N GLY A 167 6.09 17.17 22.75
CA GLY A 167 6.91 15.96 22.57
C GLY A 167 8.09 15.84 23.54
N ALA A 168 8.20 16.71 24.54
CA ALA A 168 9.26 16.63 25.53
C ALA A 168 8.99 15.50 26.54
N VAL A 169 9.96 14.60 26.70
CA VAL A 169 9.95 13.52 27.70
C VAL A 169 10.16 14.12 29.10
N GLY A 170 9.38 13.63 30.07
CA GLY A 170 9.48 14.07 31.46
C GLY A 170 10.87 13.85 32.07
N ALA A 171 11.23 14.68 33.07
CA ALA A 171 12.45 14.48 33.86
C ALA A 171 12.32 13.26 34.78
N ILE A 172 13.38 12.92 35.52
CA ILE A 172 13.37 11.75 36.44
C ILE A 172 12.26 11.79 37.50
N ALA A 173 11.84 12.99 37.92
CA ALA A 173 10.73 13.18 38.84
C ALA A 173 9.37 12.76 38.23
N ALA A 174 9.27 12.77 36.90
CA ALA A 174 8.17 12.23 36.11
C ALA A 174 8.55 10.87 35.50
N ILE A 175 9.39 10.09 36.21
CA ILE A 175 9.81 8.72 35.84
C ILE A 175 10.50 8.66 34.46
N GLY A 176 11.01 9.81 33.98
CA GLY A 176 11.59 9.90 32.66
C GLY A 176 10.59 9.67 31.52
N GLY A 177 9.28 9.83 31.74
CA GLY A 177 8.24 9.46 30.77
C GLY A 177 8.21 7.97 30.41
N VAL A 178 8.77 7.11 31.26
CA VAL A 178 8.63 5.65 31.13
C VAL A 178 7.25 5.26 31.66
N LEU A 179 6.52 4.46 30.87
CA LEU A 179 5.25 3.88 31.27
C LEU A 179 5.53 2.71 32.22
N ALA A 180 5.20 2.86 33.50
CA ALA A 180 5.41 1.85 34.54
C ALA A 180 4.09 1.45 35.20
N SER A 181 4.12 0.46 36.09
CA SER A 181 2.93 -0.03 36.79
C SER A 181 2.25 1.00 37.69
N ASP A 182 2.94 2.09 38.01
CA ASP A 182 2.53 3.18 38.90
C ASP A 182 2.47 4.55 38.18
N THR A 183 2.42 4.56 36.84
CA THR A 183 2.24 5.78 36.03
C THR A 183 0.83 5.88 35.44
N THR A 184 0.55 7.00 34.76
CA THR A 184 -0.59 7.12 33.86
C THR A 184 -0.09 7.69 32.52
N PRO A 185 -0.26 6.99 31.38
CA PRO A 185 -0.82 5.63 31.25
C PRO A 185 0.16 4.55 31.75
N ILE A 186 -0.33 3.31 31.86
CA ILE A 186 0.43 2.15 32.34
C ILE A 186 0.79 1.25 31.17
N LEU A 187 2.06 0.84 31.04
CA LEU A 187 2.44 -0.30 30.22
C LEU A 187 2.45 -1.56 31.10
N GLY A 188 1.54 -2.49 30.82
CA GLY A 188 1.36 -3.70 31.63
C GLY A 188 0.87 -4.89 30.81
N ALA A 189 0.45 -5.96 31.50
CA ALA A 189 -0.14 -7.13 30.87
C ALA A 189 -1.67 -7.11 31.00
N ALA A 190 -2.37 -7.57 29.96
CA ALA A 190 -3.79 -7.85 30.00
C ALA A 190 -4.05 -9.04 30.93
N ALA A 191 -4.94 -8.85 31.90
CA ALA A 191 -5.23 -9.85 32.93
C ALA A 191 -5.76 -11.19 32.37
N THR A 192 -6.32 -11.18 31.16
CA THR A 192 -7.00 -12.33 30.54
C THR A 192 -6.17 -13.04 29.47
N SER A 193 -5.08 -12.44 28.97
CA SER A 193 -4.36 -12.96 27.80
C SER A 193 -2.84 -12.82 27.87
N GLU A 194 -2.29 -12.26 28.96
CA GLU A 194 -0.87 -11.92 29.12
C GLU A 194 -0.33 -10.95 28.04
N ALA A 195 -1.21 -10.46 27.15
CA ALA A 195 -0.84 -9.53 26.09
C ALA A 195 -0.37 -8.20 26.69
N MET A 196 0.75 -7.69 26.21
CA MET A 196 1.20 -6.36 26.59
C MET A 196 0.17 -5.31 26.13
N GLN A 197 -0.10 -4.34 26.98
CA GLN A 197 -1.06 -3.27 26.73
C GLN A 197 -0.61 -1.95 27.36
N ILE A 198 -0.97 -0.85 26.72
CA ILE A 198 -0.95 0.48 27.32
C ILE A 198 -2.37 0.81 27.78
N VAL A 199 -2.54 1.24 29.03
CA VAL A 199 -3.85 1.51 29.63
C VAL A 199 -3.92 2.95 30.10
N TRP A 200 -4.87 3.71 29.56
CA TRP A 200 -5.31 4.97 30.13
C TRP A 200 -6.45 4.66 31.10
N ALA A 201 -6.29 5.06 32.36
CA ALA A 201 -7.37 4.99 33.33
C ALA A 201 -8.50 5.97 32.93
N ALA A 202 -9.72 5.70 33.36
CA ALA A 202 -10.85 6.61 33.14
C ALA A 202 -10.50 8.06 33.48
N GLY A 203 -10.77 8.97 32.53
CA GLY A 203 -10.52 10.39 32.60
C GLY A 203 -9.07 10.81 32.33
N ASN A 204 -8.15 9.87 32.10
CA ASN A 204 -6.75 10.18 31.86
C ASN A 204 -6.52 10.64 30.41
N ALA A 205 -5.86 11.77 30.21
CA ALA A 205 -5.61 12.35 28.89
C ALA A 205 -4.12 12.47 28.54
N ASP A 206 -3.28 11.70 29.23
CA ASP A 206 -1.83 11.82 29.10
C ASP A 206 -1.37 11.36 27.71
N ILE A 207 -0.44 12.15 27.14
CA ILE A 207 0.02 11.99 25.76
C ILE A 207 1.18 11.00 25.73
N ILE A 208 1.12 10.04 24.82
CA ILE A 208 2.26 9.16 24.54
C ILE A 208 2.82 9.42 23.14
N GLN A 209 4.12 9.25 22.97
CA GLN A 209 4.80 9.38 21.69
C GLN A 209 5.76 8.22 21.44
N ALA A 210 5.79 7.74 20.20
CA ALA A 210 6.84 6.87 19.69
C ALA A 210 7.54 7.53 18.50
N SER A 211 8.83 7.27 18.36
CA SER A 211 9.65 7.66 17.22
C SER A 211 10.14 6.40 16.53
N ILE A 212 9.85 6.25 15.24
CA ILE A 212 10.17 5.04 14.47
C ILE A 212 10.88 5.39 13.17
N SER A 213 11.93 4.64 12.85
CA SER A 213 12.56 4.69 11.54
C SER A 213 11.66 4.05 10.50
N LEU A 214 11.48 4.73 9.37
CA LEU A 214 10.74 4.20 8.24
C LEU A 214 11.67 3.36 7.37
N PRO A 215 11.16 2.29 6.75
CA PRO A 215 11.97 1.46 5.86
C PRO A 215 12.27 2.22 4.56
N GLY A 216 13.38 1.88 3.91
CA GLY A 216 13.79 2.56 2.67
C GLY A 216 12.84 2.38 1.48
N ASP A 217 11.90 1.43 1.57
CA ASP A 217 10.82 1.23 0.61
C ASP A 217 9.51 1.93 1.01
N PHE A 218 9.51 2.80 2.01
CA PHE A 218 8.33 3.60 2.36
C PHE A 218 8.03 4.64 1.26
N SER A 219 6.75 4.77 0.88
CA SER A 219 6.29 5.80 -0.05
C SER A 219 5.37 6.80 0.65
N GLY A 220 5.78 8.07 0.67
CA GLY A 220 4.95 9.18 1.18
C GLY A 220 3.95 9.74 0.17
N ALA A 221 4.01 9.29 -1.10
CA ALA A 221 3.08 9.72 -2.14
C ALA A 221 1.63 9.24 -1.95
N PHE A 222 1.34 8.51 -0.87
CA PHE A 222 0.05 7.90 -0.61
C PHE A 222 -0.33 8.00 0.87
N ASP A 223 -1.63 7.89 1.14
CA ASP A 223 -2.15 7.88 2.50
C ASP A 223 -1.50 6.76 3.32
N VAL A 224 -1.20 7.09 4.56
CA VAL A 224 -0.64 6.18 5.55
C VAL A 224 -1.70 5.91 6.60
N LEU A 225 -1.95 4.65 6.92
CA LEU A 225 -2.91 4.29 7.96
C LEU A 225 -2.17 3.97 9.25
N LEU A 226 -2.54 4.64 10.34
CA LEU A 226 -2.19 4.21 11.68
C LEU A 226 -3.32 3.32 12.21
N GLU A 227 -3.06 2.02 12.30
CA GLU A 227 -4.00 1.05 12.84
C GLU A 227 -3.68 0.76 14.30
N LEU A 228 -4.70 0.89 15.15
CA LEU A 228 -4.65 0.65 16.59
C LEU A 228 -5.59 -0.50 16.94
N GLN A 229 -5.09 -1.51 17.65
CA GLN A 229 -5.91 -2.57 18.24
C GLN A 229 -6.25 -2.16 19.67
N VAL A 230 -7.52 -1.94 19.93
CA VAL A 230 -8.01 -1.35 21.18
C VAL A 230 -9.17 -2.13 21.75
N LEU A 231 -9.42 -1.94 23.03
CA LEU A 231 -10.69 -2.21 23.67
C LEU A 231 -10.93 -1.13 24.72
N THR A 232 -12.18 -0.89 25.04
CA THR A 232 -12.59 -0.13 26.21
C THR A 232 -13.27 -1.08 27.16
N ASP A 233 -13.01 -0.94 28.46
CA ASP A 233 -13.79 -1.72 29.41
C ASP A 233 -15.24 -1.18 29.48
N ASN A 234 -16.07 -1.81 30.31
CA ASN A 234 -17.40 -1.28 30.64
C ASN A 234 -17.56 -1.28 32.17
N ALA A 235 -16.45 -1.08 32.87
CA ALA A 235 -16.39 -1.23 34.32
C ALA A 235 -17.18 -0.11 35.02
N GLY A 236 -17.34 1.05 34.37
CA GLY A 236 -18.08 2.19 34.90
C GLY A 236 -19.61 2.07 34.83
N GLY A 237 -20.14 1.09 34.09
CA GLY A 237 -21.57 0.80 34.02
C GLY A 237 -22.42 1.83 33.26
N GLY A 238 -21.79 2.78 32.57
CA GLY A 238 -22.44 3.86 31.80
C GLY A 238 -22.68 3.57 30.32
N GLY A 239 -22.32 2.37 29.85
CA GLY A 239 -22.20 2.04 28.43
C GLY A 239 -20.76 2.26 27.95
N ILE A 240 -20.35 1.50 26.94
CA ILE A 240 -18.95 1.42 26.51
C ILE A 240 -18.52 2.74 25.87
N GLU A 241 -17.53 3.42 26.46
CA GLU A 241 -16.96 4.64 25.88
C GLU A 241 -16.06 4.34 24.66
N ALA A 242 -15.97 5.31 23.74
CA ALA A 242 -15.25 5.17 22.48
C ALA A 242 -13.74 5.34 22.64
N ALA A 243 -12.96 4.40 22.12
CA ALA A 243 -11.49 4.48 22.07
C ALA A 243 -11.02 5.42 20.95
N THR A 244 -11.26 6.72 21.10
CA THR A 244 -10.85 7.75 20.13
C THR A 244 -9.48 8.32 20.46
N PHE A 245 -8.68 8.66 19.44
CA PHE A 245 -7.39 9.33 19.61
C PHE A 245 -7.23 10.49 18.64
N THR A 246 -6.73 11.62 19.13
CA THR A 246 -6.05 12.60 18.27
C THR A 246 -4.67 12.05 17.96
N VAL A 247 -4.33 11.98 16.68
CA VAL A 247 -3.07 11.44 16.18
C VAL A 247 -2.26 12.59 15.64
N ASN A 248 -1.20 12.98 16.33
CA ASN A 248 -0.28 13.96 15.78
C ASN A 248 0.91 13.24 15.15
N SER A 249 1.20 13.52 13.90
CA SER A 249 2.38 12.97 13.23
C SER A 249 3.35 14.06 12.78
N SER A 250 4.64 13.73 12.73
CA SER A 250 5.68 14.61 12.19
C SER A 250 6.75 13.74 11.53
N PHE A 251 6.94 13.94 10.23
CA PHE A 251 7.91 13.21 9.41
C PHE A 251 9.20 14.01 9.28
N ASP A 252 10.34 13.38 9.51
CA ASP A 252 11.67 13.99 9.45
C ASP A 252 11.79 15.33 10.22
N ASN A 253 11.09 15.43 11.36
CA ASN A 253 11.01 16.64 12.18
C ASN A 253 10.40 17.85 11.43
N GLY A 254 9.56 17.59 10.44
CA GLY A 254 8.73 18.56 9.75
C GLY A 254 7.55 19.04 10.60
N ALA A 255 6.69 19.86 10.00
CA ALA A 255 5.51 20.39 10.67
C ALA A 255 4.64 19.25 11.21
N GLN A 256 4.09 19.46 12.40
CA GLN A 256 3.14 18.51 12.98
C GLN A 256 1.82 18.59 12.21
N VAL A 257 1.29 17.43 11.84
CA VAL A 257 -0.04 17.27 11.23
C VAL A 257 -0.93 16.52 12.20
N VAL A 258 -2.24 16.76 12.11
CA VAL A 258 -3.22 16.31 13.11
C VAL A 258 -4.33 15.54 12.42
N ASP A 259 -4.45 14.28 12.81
CA ASP A 259 -5.46 13.34 12.32
C ASP A 259 -6.27 12.78 13.49
N THR A 260 -7.26 11.93 13.20
CA THR A 260 -8.08 11.30 14.24
C THR A 260 -8.32 9.83 13.93
N ALA A 261 -8.16 9.00 14.96
CA ALA A 261 -8.59 7.61 15.00
C ALA A 261 -9.90 7.57 15.80
N THR A 262 -11.05 7.40 15.13
CA THR A 262 -12.38 7.41 15.77
C THR A 262 -12.94 6.01 15.92
N ASP A 263 -13.34 5.66 17.13
CA ASP A 263 -14.06 4.42 17.41
C ASP A 263 -15.57 4.63 17.27
N GLY A 264 -16.12 4.24 16.12
CA GLY A 264 -17.56 4.29 15.87
C GLY A 264 -18.33 3.08 16.40
N THR A 265 -17.63 2.07 16.92
CA THR A 265 -18.22 0.79 17.37
C THR A 265 -17.54 0.30 18.64
N PRO A 266 -17.64 1.06 19.75
CA PRO A 266 -16.96 0.72 20.99
C PRO A 266 -17.33 -0.67 21.49
N ALA A 267 -16.30 -1.40 21.94
CA ALA A 267 -16.45 -2.78 22.38
C ALA A 267 -15.45 -3.16 23.47
N VAL A 268 -15.92 -4.01 24.38
CA VAL A 268 -15.12 -4.70 25.40
C VAL A 268 -14.25 -5.83 24.82
N THR A 269 -14.38 -6.10 23.53
CA THR A 269 -13.54 -7.01 22.77
C THR A 269 -12.56 -6.23 21.92
N VAL A 270 -11.36 -6.78 21.72
CA VAL A 270 -10.35 -6.20 20.84
C VAL A 270 -10.96 -5.93 19.46
N HIS A 271 -10.86 -4.68 19.03
CA HIS A 271 -11.29 -4.21 17.72
C HIS A 271 -10.29 -3.18 17.20
N LYS A 272 -10.43 -2.83 15.92
CA LYS A 272 -9.49 -1.94 15.24
C LYS A 272 -10.08 -0.54 15.12
N VAL A 273 -9.29 0.45 15.48
CA VAL A 273 -9.51 1.86 15.15
C VAL A 273 -8.40 2.32 14.22
N THR A 274 -8.70 3.19 13.27
CA THR A 274 -7.72 3.63 12.24
C THR A 274 -7.74 5.15 12.11
N ALA A 275 -6.57 5.77 12.10
CA ALA A 275 -6.38 7.12 11.59
C ALA A 275 -5.80 7.05 10.18
N THR A 276 -6.29 7.91 9.28
CA THR A 276 -5.72 8.11 7.95
C THR A 276 -4.90 9.38 7.99
N ILE A 277 -3.60 9.27 7.80
CA ILE A 277 -2.69 10.39 7.58
C ILE A 277 -2.65 10.59 6.07
N ALA A 278 -3.15 11.73 5.58
CA ALA A 278 -3.30 11.94 4.15
C ALA A 278 -1.93 12.04 3.46
N ALA A 279 -1.84 11.61 2.19
CA ALA A 279 -0.61 11.70 1.40
C ALA A 279 0.01 13.11 1.38
N ALA A 280 -0.85 14.15 1.41
CA ALA A 280 -0.41 15.55 1.42
C ALA A 280 0.33 15.96 2.70
N ASP A 281 0.12 15.21 3.79
CA ASP A 281 0.70 15.45 5.11
C ASP A 281 1.99 14.64 5.34
N VAL A 282 2.38 13.81 4.36
CA VAL A 282 3.56 12.94 4.42
C VAL A 282 4.64 13.48 3.47
N ALA A 283 5.89 13.54 3.93
CA ALA A 283 7.01 13.86 3.05
C ALA A 283 7.24 12.73 2.04
N ASP A 284 7.69 13.03 0.82
CA ASP A 284 7.73 12.06 -0.30
C ASP A 284 8.55 10.78 0.01
N ALA A 285 9.66 10.91 0.74
CA ALA A 285 10.51 9.79 1.16
C ALA A 285 11.12 10.05 2.57
N PRO A 286 10.31 9.97 3.64
CA PRO A 286 10.78 10.29 4.97
C PRO A 286 11.62 9.15 5.58
N SER A 287 12.59 9.51 6.41
CA SER A 287 13.46 8.54 7.10
C SER A 287 12.91 8.09 8.45
N PHE A 288 12.15 8.95 9.13
CA PHE A 288 11.50 8.61 10.39
C PHE A 288 10.21 9.40 10.59
N VAL A 289 9.37 8.90 11.50
CA VAL A 289 8.16 9.59 11.94
C VAL A 289 8.03 9.56 13.46
N ASN A 290 7.58 10.68 14.01
CA ASN A 290 7.08 10.78 15.38
C ASN A 290 5.56 10.67 15.35
N ILE A 291 5.01 9.78 16.15
CA ILE A 291 3.55 9.60 16.31
C ILE A 291 3.19 9.86 17.76
N GLN A 292 2.36 10.86 18.01
CA GLN A 292 1.74 11.13 19.30
C GLN A 292 0.29 10.66 19.30
N LEU A 293 -0.11 10.00 20.38
CA LEU A 293 -1.49 9.63 20.66
C LEU A 293 -1.99 10.43 21.86
N VAL A 294 -3.08 11.16 21.65
CA VAL A 294 -3.84 11.82 22.72
C VAL A 294 -5.18 11.13 22.81
N PRO A 295 -5.51 10.42 23.90
CA PRO A 295 -6.80 9.77 24.03
C PRO A 295 -7.92 10.84 24.10
N GLY A 296 -9.06 10.53 23.50
CA GLY A 296 -10.28 11.31 23.59
C GLY A 296 -10.92 11.23 24.96
N THR A 297 -12.05 11.91 25.14
CA THR A 297 -12.80 11.86 26.42
C THR A 297 -13.36 10.47 26.67
N HIS A 298 -13.01 9.88 27.80
CA HIS A 298 -13.52 8.61 28.34
C HIS A 298 -13.59 8.75 29.86
N ALA A 299 -14.74 9.13 30.41
CA ALA A 299 -14.84 9.52 31.81
C ALA A 299 -15.01 8.34 32.77
N ASN A 300 -15.45 7.18 32.27
CA ASN A 300 -15.92 6.07 33.08
C ASN A 300 -15.17 4.77 32.78
N ASP A 301 -14.71 4.57 31.55
CA ASP A 301 -14.13 3.32 31.10
C ASP A 301 -12.68 3.53 30.62
N PRO A 302 -11.68 2.85 31.22
CA PRO A 302 -10.33 2.77 30.69
C PRO A 302 -10.24 2.42 29.20
N ILE A 303 -9.29 3.05 28.51
CA ILE A 303 -8.90 2.70 27.14
C ILE A 303 -7.66 1.82 27.18
N HIS A 304 -7.71 0.69 26.48
CA HIS A 304 -6.61 -0.26 26.36
C HIS A 304 -6.10 -0.29 24.91
N LEU A 305 -4.80 -0.06 24.72
CA LEU A 305 -4.10 -0.22 23.44
C LEU A 305 -3.23 -1.48 23.48
N LEU A 306 -3.51 -2.43 22.60
CA LEU A 306 -2.85 -3.74 22.56
C LEU A 306 -1.83 -3.85 21.41
N ALA A 307 -2.00 -3.09 20.35
CA ALA A 307 -1.04 -3.02 19.25
C ALA A 307 -1.21 -1.74 18.44
N ALA A 308 -0.11 -1.24 17.89
CA ALA A 308 -0.10 -0.15 16.93
C ALA A 308 0.76 -0.53 15.72
N ARG A 309 0.35 -0.15 14.51
CA ARG A 309 1.16 -0.29 13.30
C ARG A 309 0.85 0.77 12.27
N LEU A 310 1.84 1.13 11.48
CA LEU A 310 1.63 1.84 10.23
C LEU A 310 1.37 0.84 9.11
N VAL A 311 0.44 1.17 8.23
CA VAL A 311 0.22 0.51 6.95
C VAL A 311 0.46 1.56 5.87
N PHE A 312 1.37 1.27 4.95
CA PHE A 312 1.84 2.21 3.94
C PHE A 312 1.98 1.51 2.60
N ARG A 313 1.99 2.26 1.50
CA ARG A 313 2.37 1.70 0.20
C ARG A 313 3.89 1.65 0.07
N ARG A 314 4.40 0.55 -0.46
CA ARG A 314 5.81 0.44 -0.80
C ARG A 314 6.11 1.24 -2.05
N ALA A 315 7.22 1.95 -2.06
CA ALA A 315 7.76 2.55 -3.26
C ALA A 315 8.08 1.43 -4.27
N SER A 316 7.61 1.59 -5.50
CA SER A 316 7.98 0.69 -6.59
C SER A 316 9.44 0.95 -6.96
N THR A 317 10.31 0.03 -6.55
CA THR A 317 11.71 -0.04 -6.99
C THR A 317 11.81 -0.35 -8.47
#